data_AF-A0A8D5U0T7-F1
#
_entry.id   AF-A0A8D5U0T7-F1
#
_cell.length_a   1.000
_cell.length_b   1.000
_cell.length_c   1.000
_cell.angle_alpha   90.00
_cell.angle_beta   90.00
_cell.angle_gamma   90.00
#
_symmetry.space_group_name_H-M   'P 1'
#
loop_
_entity.id
_entity.type
_entity.pdbx_description
1 polymer ?
#
loop_
_entity_poly.entity_id
_entity_poly.type
_entity_poly.pdbx_seq_one_letter_code
_entity_poly.pdbx_strand_id
1 'polypeptide(L)'
;MSHTLKQYYEYVVGMSLLLFAISLSLYPFAPSSEAAFIAEYHLKAPVGLSFSVFVSLIIFIITSILYFSSDSFVGNLFIESSGLSMIILNYLNYYAIAETWHPIMFPIPLFIYIKYNGTAALQFDWGQVGIIILLYRYYKFTKNPPPFIKSR
;
A
#
# COMPACT_ATOMS: atom_id res chain seq x y z
N MET A 1 -11.88 -21.42 -14.40
CA MET A 1 -12.95 -21.52 -13.38
C MET A 1 -13.43 -20.10 -13.10
N SER A 2 -14.73 -19.81 -13.15
CA SER A 2 -15.25 -18.45 -12.93
C SER A 2 -15.71 -18.27 -11.48
N HIS A 3 -15.37 -17.13 -10.88
CA HIS A 3 -15.63 -16.80 -9.49
C HIS A 3 -16.71 -15.72 -9.39
N THR A 4 -17.44 -15.65 -8.29
CA THR A 4 -18.27 -14.46 -8.02
C THR A 4 -17.37 -13.27 -7.65
N LEU A 5 -17.86 -12.04 -7.85
CA LEU A 5 -17.12 -10.83 -7.42
C LEU A 5 -16.79 -10.87 -5.92
N LYS A 6 -17.72 -11.40 -5.10
CA LYS A 6 -17.50 -11.59 -3.66
C LYS A 6 -16.32 -12.53 -3.39
N GLN A 7 -16.32 -13.72 -4.00
CA GLN A 7 -15.23 -14.69 -3.84
C GLN A 7 -13.89 -14.13 -4.31
N TYR A 8 -13.88 -13.36 -5.40
CA TYR A 8 -12.68 -12.67 -5.85
C TYR A 8 -12.12 -11.74 -4.77
N TYR A 9 -12.95 -10.91 -4.15
CA TYR A 9 -12.50 -10.01 -3.09
C TYR A 9 -12.16 -10.71 -1.77
N GLU A 10 -12.74 -11.88 -1.48
CA GLU A 10 -12.28 -12.74 -0.38
C GLU A 10 -10.82 -13.18 -0.61
N TYR A 11 -10.47 -13.57 -1.84
CA TYR A 11 -9.08 -13.88 -2.19
C TYR A 11 -8.17 -12.65 -2.14
N VAL A 12 -8.64 -11.48 -2.59
CA VAL A 12 -7.88 -10.22 -2.51
C VAL A 12 -7.54 -9.91 -1.06
N VAL A 13 -8.50 -10.02 -0.14
CA VAL A 13 -8.26 -9.76 1.29
C VAL A 13 -7.26 -10.76 1.86
N GLY A 14 -7.46 -12.07 1.62
CA GLY A 14 -6.55 -13.10 2.13
C GLY A 14 -5.12 -12.94 1.63
N MET A 15 -4.95 -12.69 0.33
CA MET A 15 -3.63 -12.46 -0.28
C MET A 15 -3.02 -11.13 0.15
N SER A 16 -3.84 -10.09 0.38
CA SER A 16 -3.38 -8.80 0.91
C SER A 16 -2.79 -8.96 2.32
N LEU A 17 -3.43 -9.73 3.20
CA LEU A 17 -2.90 -10.03 4.53
C LEU A 17 -1.57 -10.81 4.46
N LEU A 18 -1.44 -11.73 3.51
CA LEU A 18 -0.18 -12.44 3.27
C LEU A 18 0.92 -11.47 2.82
N LEU A 19 0.64 -10.63 1.83
CA LEU A 19 1.59 -9.62 1.33
C LEU A 19 1.96 -8.60 2.41
N PHE A 20 1.01 -8.23 3.26
CA PHE A 20 1.23 -7.37 4.42
C PHE A 20 2.24 -8.01 5.38
N ALA A 21 2.02 -9.27 5.77
CA ALA A 21 2.91 -10.00 6.66
C ALA A 21 4.32 -10.17 6.07
N ILE A 22 4.42 -10.51 4.78
CA ILE A 22 5.70 -10.61 4.06
C ILE A 22 6.41 -9.24 4.06
N SER A 23 5.70 -8.18 3.71
CA SER A 23 6.29 -6.83 3.65
C SER A 23 6.77 -6.36 5.01
N LEU A 24 6.02 -6.64 6.08
CA LEU A 24 6.46 -6.38 7.46
C LEU A 24 7.67 -7.23 7.86
N SER A 25 7.75 -8.49 7.45
CA SER A 25 8.90 -9.33 7.76
C SER A 25 10.21 -8.81 7.15
N LEU A 26 10.11 -7.97 6.11
CA LEU A 26 11.25 -7.33 5.46
C LEU A 26 11.69 -6.02 6.13
N TYR A 27 10.97 -5.54 7.14
CA TYR A 27 11.30 -4.37 7.96
C TYR A 27 12.79 -4.33 8.38
N PRO A 28 13.45 -5.43 8.82
CA PRO A 28 14.84 -5.39 9.27
C PRO A 28 15.86 -5.12 8.16
N PHE A 29 15.46 -5.25 6.89
CA PHE A 29 16.32 -5.00 5.73
C PHE A 29 16.25 -3.55 5.24
N ALA A 30 15.56 -2.66 5.96
CA ALA A 30 15.57 -1.25 5.65
C ALA A 30 17.01 -0.72 5.58
N PRO A 31 17.37 0.11 4.57
CA PRO A 31 18.73 0.57 4.36
C PRO A 31 19.30 1.25 5.62
N SER A 32 20.42 0.73 6.10
CA SER A 32 20.98 1.03 7.42
C SER A 32 21.97 2.21 7.43
N SER A 33 22.08 3.01 6.37
CA SER A 33 22.93 4.22 6.41
C SER A 33 22.43 5.25 7.43
N GLU A 34 21.16 5.20 7.79
CA GLU A 34 20.61 6.00 8.89
C GLU A 34 20.94 5.40 10.28
N ALA A 35 21.33 4.12 10.36
CA ALA A 35 21.51 3.40 11.63
C ALA A 35 22.63 3.95 12.53
N ALA A 36 23.59 4.64 11.96
CA ALA A 36 24.62 5.36 12.72
C ALA A 36 24.08 6.65 13.38
N PHE A 37 23.01 7.26 12.84
CA PHE A 37 22.27 8.39 13.43
C PHE A 37 21.05 7.95 14.28
N ILE A 38 20.66 6.67 14.20
CA ILE A 38 19.43 6.10 14.80
C ILE A 38 19.44 6.01 16.34
N ALA A 39 20.60 6.08 17.00
CA ALA A 39 20.66 5.91 18.46
C ALA A 39 19.94 7.02 19.25
N GLU A 40 19.75 8.21 18.65
CA GLU A 40 19.22 9.38 19.36
C GLU A 40 17.73 9.68 19.07
N TYR A 41 17.16 9.18 17.96
CA TYR A 41 15.86 9.66 17.44
C TYR A 41 14.74 8.61 17.27
N HIS A 42 14.87 7.40 17.83
CA HIS A 42 13.84 6.34 17.75
C HIS A 42 13.33 6.05 16.31
N LEU A 43 14.15 6.31 15.28
CA LEU A 43 13.74 6.29 13.85
C LEU A 43 13.49 4.87 13.31
N LYS A 44 13.92 3.82 14.03
CA LYS A 44 13.91 2.44 13.55
C LYS A 44 12.52 2.02 13.05
N ALA A 45 11.47 2.35 13.81
CA ALA A 45 10.08 1.96 13.50
C ALA A 45 9.51 2.66 12.26
N PRO A 46 9.50 4.01 12.18
CA PRO A 46 9.07 4.72 10.98
C PRO A 46 9.86 4.33 9.72
N VAL A 47 11.18 4.16 9.83
CA VAL A 47 12.04 3.82 8.67
C VAL A 47 11.74 2.40 8.18
N GLY A 48 11.67 1.42 9.09
CA GLY A 48 11.39 0.05 8.69
C GLY A 48 9.97 -0.14 8.15
N LEU A 49 8.97 0.56 8.69
CA LEU A 49 7.61 0.54 8.14
C LEU A 49 7.56 1.21 6.76
N SER A 50 8.27 2.32 6.56
CA SER A 50 8.41 2.95 5.24
C SER A 50 9.00 1.98 4.21
N PHE A 51 9.98 1.17 4.60
CA PHE A 51 10.53 0.12 3.73
C PHE A 51 9.50 -0.99 3.42
N SER A 52 8.71 -1.42 4.41
CA SER A 52 7.61 -2.37 4.17
C SER A 52 6.56 -1.83 3.20
N VAL A 53 6.18 -0.55 3.32
CA VAL A 53 5.30 0.14 2.35
C VAL A 53 5.91 0.08 0.95
N PHE A 54 7.20 0.42 0.84
CA PHE A 54 7.91 0.42 -0.43
C PHE A 54 7.90 -0.95 -1.12
N VAL A 55 8.09 -2.05 -0.39
CA VAL A 55 8.00 -3.40 -0.96
C VAL A 55 6.62 -3.65 -1.58
N SER A 56 5.54 -3.41 -0.84
CA SER A 56 4.18 -3.60 -1.37
C SER A 56 3.89 -2.66 -2.55
N LEU A 57 4.41 -1.43 -2.51
CA LEU A 57 4.29 -0.46 -3.61
C LEU A 57 4.98 -0.94 -4.89
N ILE A 58 6.20 -1.49 -4.80
CA ILE A 58 6.91 -2.00 -5.98
C ILE A 58 6.16 -3.17 -6.61
N ILE A 59 5.64 -4.10 -5.79
CA ILE A 59 4.80 -5.20 -6.29
C ILE A 59 3.57 -4.64 -6.99
N PHE A 60 2.91 -3.63 -6.39
CA PHE A 60 1.75 -2.97 -6.98
C PHE A 60 2.05 -2.30 -8.32
N ILE A 61 3.15 -1.56 -8.42
CA ILE A 61 3.56 -0.88 -9.66
C ILE A 61 3.87 -1.91 -10.74
N ILE A 62 4.70 -2.92 -10.45
CA ILE A 62 5.11 -3.93 -11.42
C ILE A 62 3.89 -4.71 -11.92
N THR A 63 3.05 -5.18 -11.01
CA THR A 63 1.86 -5.97 -11.36
C THR A 63 0.84 -5.12 -12.12
N SER A 64 0.69 -3.84 -11.78
CA SER A 64 -0.14 -2.90 -12.52
C SER A 64 0.38 -2.73 -13.95
N ILE A 65 1.67 -2.45 -14.14
CA ILE A 65 2.25 -2.31 -15.49
C ILE A 65 2.02 -3.56 -16.34
N LEU A 66 2.20 -4.75 -15.76
CA LEU A 66 2.11 -6.02 -16.50
C LEU A 66 0.66 -6.46 -16.77
N TYR A 67 -0.28 -6.17 -15.86
CA TYR A 67 -1.60 -6.82 -15.86
C TYR A 67 -2.79 -5.85 -15.77
N PHE A 68 -2.60 -4.52 -15.84
CA PHE A 68 -3.70 -3.55 -15.62
C PHE A 68 -4.95 -3.82 -16.45
N SER A 69 -4.75 -4.15 -17.73
CA SER A 69 -5.82 -4.43 -18.70
C SER A 69 -5.88 -5.92 -19.09
N SER A 70 -5.26 -6.79 -18.31
CA SER A 70 -5.25 -8.23 -18.57
C SER A 70 -6.50 -8.92 -18.03
N ASP A 71 -6.97 -9.97 -18.70
CA ASP A 71 -7.99 -10.89 -18.19
C ASP A 71 -7.40 -12.00 -17.29
N SER A 72 -6.14 -11.87 -16.86
CA SER A 72 -5.48 -12.84 -15.98
C SER A 72 -6.03 -12.73 -14.54
N PHE A 73 -6.69 -13.79 -14.06
CA PHE A 73 -7.12 -13.87 -12.66
C PHE A 73 -5.97 -13.58 -11.69
N VAL A 74 -4.82 -14.24 -11.88
CA VAL A 74 -3.65 -14.11 -11.00
C VAL A 74 -3.08 -12.70 -11.05
N GLY A 75 -2.92 -12.13 -12.24
CA GLY A 75 -2.40 -10.77 -12.40
C GLY A 75 -3.27 -9.73 -11.70
N ASN A 76 -4.59 -9.81 -11.90
CA ASN A 76 -5.53 -8.90 -11.23
C ASN A 76 -5.56 -9.14 -9.71
N LEU A 77 -5.48 -10.38 -9.24
CA LEU A 77 -5.38 -10.69 -7.81
C LEU A 77 -4.15 -10.03 -7.18
N PHE A 78 -2.99 -10.11 -7.83
CA PHE A 78 -1.77 -9.46 -7.34
C PHE A 78 -1.88 -7.93 -7.32
N ILE A 79 -2.48 -7.31 -8.35
CA ILE A 79 -2.70 -5.85 -8.37
C ILE A 79 -3.53 -5.43 -7.16
N GLU A 80 -4.72 -6.00 -6.99
CA GLU A 80 -5.64 -5.58 -5.92
C GLU A 80 -5.05 -5.87 -4.53
N SER A 81 -4.42 -7.04 -4.36
CA SER A 81 -3.89 -7.47 -3.05
C SER A 81 -2.68 -6.65 -2.62
N SER A 82 -1.76 -6.37 -3.55
CA SER A 82 -0.58 -5.53 -3.27
C SER A 82 -0.96 -4.07 -3.06
N GLY A 83 -1.93 -3.57 -3.82
CA GLY A 83 -2.51 -2.24 -3.61
C GLY A 83 -3.13 -2.12 -2.21
N LEU A 84 -3.97 -3.08 -1.80
CA LEU A 84 -4.60 -3.07 -0.49
C LEU A 84 -3.58 -3.20 0.65
N SER A 85 -2.57 -4.07 0.49
CA SER A 85 -1.47 -4.22 1.45
C SER A 85 -0.70 -2.91 1.62
N MET A 86 -0.34 -2.28 0.49
CA MET A 86 0.38 -1.00 0.45
C MET A 86 -0.43 0.11 1.13
N ILE A 87 -1.73 0.21 0.87
CA ILE A 87 -2.63 1.19 1.51
C ILE A 87 -2.60 1.04 3.04
N ILE A 88 -2.79 -0.18 3.54
CA ILE A 88 -2.81 -0.47 4.98
C ILE A 88 -1.46 -0.11 5.61
N LEU A 89 -0.34 -0.56 5.01
CA LEU A 89 1.00 -0.26 5.49
C LEU A 89 1.28 1.25 5.47
N ASN A 90 0.82 1.97 4.46
CA ASN A 90 1.07 3.40 4.29
C ASN A 90 0.43 4.21 5.42
N TYR A 91 -0.83 3.91 5.77
CA TYR A 91 -1.50 4.57 6.88
C TYR A 91 -0.99 4.10 8.25
N LEU A 92 -0.56 2.84 8.37
CA LEU A 92 0.14 2.37 9.57
C LEU A 92 1.48 3.11 9.77
N ASN A 93 2.20 3.40 8.67
CA ASN A 93 3.43 4.16 8.71
C ASN A 93 3.20 5.62 9.14
N TYR A 94 2.17 6.29 8.60
CA TYR A 94 1.79 7.62 9.07
C TYR A 94 1.41 7.63 10.55
N TYR A 95 0.71 6.60 11.02
CA TYR A 95 0.41 6.44 12.44
C TYR A 95 1.70 6.29 13.27
N ALA A 96 2.65 5.45 12.85
CA ALA A 96 3.92 5.28 13.56
C ALA A 96 4.74 6.58 13.60
N ILE A 97 4.73 7.36 12.53
CA ILE A 97 5.33 8.70 12.47
C ILE A 97 4.64 9.65 13.47
N ALA A 98 3.30 9.61 13.54
CA ALA A 98 2.50 10.40 14.48
C ALA A 98 2.89 10.12 15.95
N GLU A 99 3.02 8.84 16.29
CA GLU A 99 3.31 8.39 17.66
C GLU A 99 4.79 8.58 18.04
N THR A 100 5.71 8.52 17.08
CA THR A 100 7.15 8.61 17.38
C THR A 100 7.64 10.05 17.45
N TRP A 101 7.18 10.92 16.54
CA TRP A 101 7.69 12.30 16.45
C TRP A 101 6.64 13.36 16.80
N HIS A 102 5.37 12.98 17.00
CA HIS A 102 4.27 13.91 17.24
C HIS A 102 4.26 15.15 16.31
N PRO A 103 4.45 14.98 14.98
CA PRO A 103 4.36 16.09 14.06
C PRO A 103 2.92 16.55 13.90
N ILE A 104 2.74 17.79 13.44
CA ILE A 104 1.44 18.24 12.96
C ILE A 104 1.27 17.70 11.53
N MET A 105 0.25 16.88 11.31
CA MET A 105 -0.05 16.30 9.99
C MET A 105 -1.42 16.77 9.48
N PHE A 106 -1.43 17.34 8.28
CA PHE A 106 -2.65 17.74 7.58
C PHE A 106 -2.79 16.93 6.29
N PRO A 107 -3.78 16.02 6.19
CA PRO A 107 -4.09 15.35 4.95
C PRO A 107 -4.73 16.35 3.97
N ILE A 108 -4.20 16.39 2.75
CA ILE A 108 -4.76 17.15 1.64
C ILE A 108 -4.88 16.23 0.41
N PRO A 109 -5.56 16.62 -0.68
CA PRO A 109 -5.70 15.75 -1.84
C PRO A 109 -4.34 15.31 -2.39
N LEU A 110 -4.09 14.00 -2.41
CA LEU A 110 -2.86 13.31 -2.84
C LEU A 110 -1.59 13.58 -2.02
N PHE A 111 -1.67 14.35 -0.93
CA PHE A 111 -0.50 14.64 -0.12
C PHE A 111 -0.82 14.65 1.38
N ILE A 112 0.20 14.47 2.20
CA ILE A 112 0.17 14.77 3.62
C ILE A 112 1.21 15.84 3.89
N TYR A 113 0.77 16.99 4.40
CA TYR A 113 1.67 18.02 4.90
C TYR A 113 2.09 17.65 6.32
N ILE A 114 3.39 17.54 6.56
CA ILE A 114 3.98 17.14 7.85
C ILE A 114 4.87 18.28 8.34
N LYS A 115 4.63 18.77 9.54
CA LYS A 115 5.43 19.83 10.18
C LYS A 115 5.97 19.37 11.53
N TYR A 116 7.28 19.51 11.72
CA TYR A 116 7.99 19.14 12.95
C TYR A 116 9.19 20.06 13.18
N ASN A 117 9.35 20.59 14.39
CA ASN A 117 10.49 21.43 14.81
C ASN A 117 10.91 22.53 13.82
N GLY A 118 9.93 23.25 13.25
CA GLY A 118 10.18 24.35 12.31
C GLY A 118 10.44 23.90 10.86
N THR A 119 10.64 22.61 10.62
CA THR A 119 10.70 22.02 9.29
C THR A 119 9.32 21.58 8.82
N ALA A 120 9.06 21.70 7.52
CA ALA A 120 7.85 21.21 6.89
C ALA A 120 8.19 20.41 5.64
N ALA A 121 7.46 19.32 5.43
CA ALA A 121 7.56 18.48 4.26
C ALA A 121 6.18 18.24 3.67
N LEU A 122 6.10 18.23 2.34
CA LEU A 122 4.92 17.80 1.62
C LEU A 122 5.18 16.41 1.06
N GLN A 123 4.53 15.40 1.64
CA GLN A 123 4.71 14.01 1.25
C GLN A 123 3.58 13.57 0.32
N PHE A 124 3.93 12.95 -0.81
CA PHE A 124 2.94 12.37 -1.71
C PHE A 124 2.31 11.11 -1.08
N ASP A 125 0.98 11.05 -1.06
CA ASP A 125 0.23 9.97 -0.42
C ASP A 125 -0.08 8.84 -1.41
N TRP A 126 0.85 7.89 -1.51
CA TRP A 126 0.67 6.67 -2.31
C TRP A 126 -0.54 5.84 -1.88
N GLY A 127 -0.96 5.92 -0.61
CA GLY A 127 -2.18 5.26 -0.12
C GLY A 127 -3.43 5.82 -0.78
N GLN A 128 -3.55 7.15 -0.90
CA GLN A 128 -4.67 7.78 -1.63
C GLN A 128 -4.70 7.37 -3.11
N VAL A 129 -3.54 7.35 -3.77
CA VAL A 129 -3.42 6.88 -5.16
C VAL A 129 -3.90 5.43 -5.29
N GLY A 130 -3.44 4.56 -4.39
CA GLY A 130 -3.87 3.17 -4.31
C GLY A 130 -5.39 3.06 -4.17
N ILE A 131 -5.99 3.78 -3.21
CA ILE A 131 -7.44 3.79 -2.98
C ILE A 131 -8.18 4.18 -4.25
N ILE A 132 -7.79 5.27 -4.92
CA ILE A 132 -8.44 5.74 -6.14
C ILE A 132 -8.40 4.66 -7.23
N ILE A 133 -7.24 4.03 -7.43
CA ILE A 133 -7.08 2.97 -8.45
C ILE A 133 -7.95 1.75 -8.11
N LEU A 134 -7.93 1.28 -6.86
CA LEU A 134 -8.73 0.11 -6.45
C LEU A 134 -10.23 0.38 -6.53
N LEU A 135 -10.70 1.58 -6.14
CA LEU A 135 -12.10 1.98 -6.29
C LEU A 135 -12.52 2.04 -7.76
N TYR A 136 -11.67 2.59 -8.63
CA TYR A 136 -11.92 2.59 -10.08
C TYR A 136 -12.04 1.17 -10.63
N ARG A 137 -11.13 0.27 -10.24
CA ARG A 137 -11.12 -1.12 -10.71
C ARG A 137 -12.30 -1.92 -10.17
N TYR A 138 -12.66 -1.75 -8.89
CA TYR A 138 -13.88 -2.28 -8.31
C TYR A 138 -15.11 -1.86 -9.13
N TYR A 139 -15.27 -0.55 -9.36
CA TYR A 139 -16.36 -0.02 -10.18
C TYR A 139 -16.38 -0.65 -11.58
N LYS A 140 -15.22 -0.71 -12.26
CA LYS A 140 -15.11 -1.35 -13.57
C LYS A 140 -15.55 -2.81 -13.53
N PHE A 141 -15.13 -3.60 -12.55
CA PHE A 141 -15.50 -5.02 -12.44
C PHE A 141 -16.98 -5.23 -12.13
N THR A 142 -17.63 -4.28 -11.44
CA THR A 142 -19.08 -4.34 -11.24
C THR A 142 -19.88 -4.06 -12.52
N LYS A 143 -19.36 -3.20 -13.42
CA LYS A 143 -20.04 -2.82 -14.66
C LYS A 143 -19.73 -3.77 -15.81
N ASN A 144 -18.45 -4.11 -15.96
CA ASN A 144 -17.91 -4.95 -17.02
C ASN A 144 -16.97 -5.98 -16.39
N PRO A 145 -17.52 -7.07 -15.81
CA PRO A 145 -16.72 -8.08 -15.14
C PRO A 145 -15.78 -8.78 -16.15
N PRO A 146 -14.51 -8.98 -15.80
CA PRO A 146 -13.60 -9.76 -16.63
C PRO A 146 -14.02 -11.23 -16.68
N PRO A 147 -13.55 -12.02 -17.66
CA PRO A 147 -14.01 -13.40 -17.90
C PRO A 147 -13.88 -14.36 -16.71
N PHE A 148 -12.95 -14.08 -15.78
CA PHE A 148 -12.76 -14.87 -14.56
C PHE A 148 -13.78 -14.54 -13.45
N ILE A 149 -14.55 -13.46 -13.58
CA ILE A 149 -15.66 -13.09 -12.71
C ILE A 149 -16.98 -13.39 -13.44
N LYS A 150 -17.86 -14.16 -12.80
CA LYS A 150 -19.21 -14.40 -13.32
C LYS A 150 -19.99 -13.08 -13.37
N SER A 151 -20.43 -12.68 -14.56
CA SER A 151 -21.51 -11.68 -14.68
C SER A 151 -22.75 -12.26 -14.00
N ARG A 152 -23.46 -11.43 -13.22
CA ARG A 152 -24.77 -11.80 -12.69
C ARG A 152 -25.71 -12.22 -13.82
#